data_AF-A0A357HC31-F1
#
_entry.id   AF-A0A357HC31-F1
#
_cell.length_a   1.000
_cell.length_b   1.000
_cell.length_c   1.000
_cell.angle_alpha   90.00
_cell.angle_beta   90.00
_cell.angle_gamma   90.00
#
_symmetry.space_group_name_H-M   'P 1'
#
loop_
_entity.id
_entity.type
_entity.pdbx_description
1 polymer ?
#
loop_
_entity_poly.entity_id
_entity_poly.type
_entity_poly.pdbx_seq_one_letter_code
_entity_poly.pdbx_strand_id
1 'polypeptide(L)'
;MTEADLAARQPTLYRILKRGFEQNCLPQAMLLYGSPRCDFRSIVRYIAESGGCQSGTFACGKCDACRRFESGVHPDYREVDGGDGGVKKEAINDLRDFFSLSAVEAEVKHRFYSIVDCQNMTEVAANA
;
A
#
# COMPACT_ATOMS: atom_id res chain seq x y z
N MET A 1 -2.87 -0.60 13.18
CA MET A 1 -2.16 -1.89 13.34
C MET A 1 -0.72 -1.58 13.75
N THR A 2 -0.08 -2.39 14.59
CA THR A 2 1.32 -2.21 15.01
C THR A 2 2.25 -3.29 14.44
N GLU A 3 3.57 -3.10 14.55
CA GLU A 3 4.56 -4.13 14.16
C GLU A 3 4.35 -5.43 14.93
N ALA A 4 4.10 -5.32 16.24
CA ALA A 4 3.85 -6.48 17.11
C ALA A 4 2.60 -7.25 16.65
N ASP A 5 1.53 -6.55 16.26
CA ASP A 5 0.31 -7.18 15.75
C ASP A 5 0.58 -7.96 14.46
N LEU A 6 1.34 -7.37 13.53
CA LEU A 6 1.66 -8.01 12.26
C LEU A 6 2.56 -9.24 12.46
N ALA A 7 3.58 -9.12 13.31
CA ALA A 7 4.48 -10.22 13.64
C ALA A 7 3.75 -11.40 14.32
N ALA A 8 2.81 -11.11 15.22
CA ALA A 8 2.04 -12.14 15.92
C ALA A 8 1.00 -12.81 15.01
N ARG A 9 0.27 -12.03 14.20
CA ARG A 9 -0.86 -12.55 13.40
C ARG A 9 -0.42 -13.14 12.06
N GLN A 10 0.62 -12.58 11.44
CA GLN A 10 1.08 -12.93 10.09
C GLN A 10 2.62 -13.01 10.02
N PRO A 11 3.26 -13.98 10.71
CA PRO A 11 4.72 -14.03 10.87
C PRO A 11 5.47 -14.19 9.53
N THR A 12 4.88 -14.91 8.56
CA THR A 12 5.46 -15.07 7.23
C THR A 12 5.52 -13.74 6.47
N LEU A 13 4.41 -13.00 6.45
CA LEU A 13 4.33 -11.69 5.81
C LEU A 13 5.28 -10.69 6.49
N TYR A 14 5.29 -10.66 7.83
CA TYR A 14 6.22 -9.85 8.61
C TYR A 14 7.67 -10.07 8.20
N ARG A 15 8.12 -11.33 8.09
CA ARG A 15 9.50 -11.66 7.72
C ARG A 15 9.86 -11.22 6.30
N ILE A 16 8.93 -11.33 5.35
CA ILE A 16 9.12 -10.88 3.96
C ILE A 16 9.28 -9.36 3.94
N LEU A 17 8.35 -8.65 4.57
CA LEU A 17 8.35 -7.19 4.60
C LEU A 17 9.57 -6.64 5.33
N LYS A 18 9.91 -7.19 6.50
CA LYS A 18 11.08 -6.77 7.28
C LYS A 18 12.36 -6.84 6.46
N ARG A 19 12.60 -7.98 5.79
CA ARG A 19 13.77 -8.15 4.92
C ARG A 19 13.71 -7.19 3.72
N GLY A 20 12.55 -7.03 3.10
CA GLY A 20 12.36 -6.13 1.97
C GLY A 20 12.67 -4.67 2.32
N PHE A 21 12.22 -4.20 3.48
CA PHE A 21 12.54 -2.86 3.98
C PHE A 21 14.02 -2.70 4.35
N GLU A 22 14.60 -3.66 5.09
CA GLU A 22 16.00 -3.61 5.52
C GLU A 22 16.99 -3.64 4.33
N GLN A 23 16.66 -4.39 3.29
CA GLN A 23 17.51 -4.55 2.10
C GLN A 23 17.14 -3.61 0.95
N ASN A 24 16.13 -2.73 1.13
CA ASN A 24 15.59 -1.87 0.09
C ASN A 24 15.22 -2.65 -1.21
N CYS A 25 14.63 -3.84 -1.03
CA CYS A 25 14.33 -4.80 -2.11
C CYS A 25 12.86 -5.25 -2.09
N LEU A 26 11.95 -4.38 -1.67
CA LEU A 26 10.52 -4.66 -1.69
C LEU A 26 10.04 -5.07 -3.09
N PRO A 27 9.20 -6.11 -3.21
CA PRO A 27 8.52 -6.42 -4.46
C PRO A 27 7.78 -5.20 -5.02
N GLN A 28 7.88 -4.98 -6.33
CA GLN A 28 7.14 -3.92 -7.03
C GLN A 28 5.62 -4.08 -6.94
N ALA A 29 5.13 -5.30 -6.74
CA ALA A 29 3.73 -5.62 -6.61
C ALA A 29 3.54 -6.80 -5.65
N MET A 30 2.46 -6.77 -4.86
CA MET A 30 2.07 -7.84 -3.96
C MET A 30 0.57 -8.09 -4.10
N LEU A 31 0.20 -9.36 -4.24
CA LEU A 31 -1.20 -9.80 -4.19
C LEU A 31 -1.44 -10.43 -2.82
N LEU A 32 -2.27 -9.78 -2.00
CA LEU A 32 -2.74 -10.33 -0.74
C LEU A 32 -4.09 -11.01 -0.95
N TYR A 33 -4.21 -12.25 -0.52
CA TYR A 33 -5.45 -13.03 -0.62
C TYR A 33 -5.64 -13.90 0.61
N GLY A 34 -6.89 -14.28 0.89
CA GLY A 34 -7.23 -15.15 2.01
C GLY A 34 -8.68 -15.00 2.43
N SER A 35 -8.99 -15.34 3.69
CA SER A 35 -10.35 -15.28 4.22
C SER A 35 -10.93 -13.86 4.13
N PRO A 36 -12.22 -13.69 3.81
CA PRO A 36 -12.90 -12.39 3.84
C PRO A 36 -12.89 -11.71 5.22
N ARG A 37 -12.60 -12.47 6.29
CA ARG A 37 -12.48 -11.94 7.66
C ARG A 37 -11.13 -11.29 7.94
N CYS A 38 -10.17 -11.42 7.03
CA CYS A 38 -8.88 -10.75 7.13
C CYS A 38 -9.02 -9.29 6.74
N ASP A 39 -8.53 -8.40 7.60
CA ASP A 39 -8.49 -6.97 7.31
C ASP A 39 -7.28 -6.63 6.43
N PHE A 40 -7.40 -6.97 5.14
CA PHE A 40 -6.35 -6.70 4.16
C PHE A 40 -6.12 -5.20 3.97
N ARG A 41 -7.18 -4.39 4.05
CA ARG A 41 -7.07 -2.93 3.87
C ARG A 41 -6.17 -2.31 4.93
N SER A 42 -6.35 -2.67 6.20
CA SER A 42 -5.45 -2.22 7.27
C SER A 42 -4.01 -2.71 7.10
N ILE A 43 -3.82 -3.94 6.61
CA ILE A 43 -2.48 -4.48 6.35
C ILE A 43 -1.79 -3.71 5.22
N VAL A 44 -2.48 -3.50 4.10
CA VAL A 44 -1.94 -2.76 2.95
C VAL A 44 -1.61 -1.33 3.33
N ARG A 45 -2.51 -0.64 4.04
CA ARG A 45 -2.27 0.72 4.52
C ARG A 45 -1.03 0.79 5.42
N TYR A 46 -0.86 -0.16 6.32
CA TYR A 46 0.32 -0.23 7.19
C TYR A 46 1.62 -0.50 6.42
N ILE A 47 1.58 -1.32 5.36
CA ILE A 47 2.73 -1.54 4.48
C ILE A 47 3.12 -0.25 3.76
N ALA A 48 2.14 0.48 3.21
CA ALA A 48 2.37 1.75 2.54
C ALA A 48 2.95 2.81 3.51
N GLU A 49 2.36 2.93 4.70
CA GLU A 49 2.86 3.82 5.75
C GLU A 49 4.29 3.46 6.17
N SER A 50 4.60 2.16 6.27
CA SER A 50 5.94 1.68 6.60
C SER A 50 6.97 2.05 5.52
N GLY A 51 6.60 2.01 4.25
CA GLY A 51 7.49 2.42 3.15
C GLY A 51 7.71 3.92 3.04
N GLY A 52 6.79 4.73 3.56
CA GLY A 52 6.97 6.19 3.71
C GLY A 52 7.66 6.61 5.01
N CYS A 53 7.86 5.68 5.95
CA CYS A 53 8.41 6.00 7.26
C CYS A 53 9.86 6.48 7.17
N GLN A 54 10.15 7.62 7.82
CA GLN A 54 11.47 8.25 7.80
C GLN A 54 12.41 7.73 8.90
N SER A 55 11.90 7.09 9.95
CA SER A 55 12.65 6.85 11.19
C SER A 55 12.72 5.39 11.63
N GLY A 56 12.08 4.46 10.92
CA GLY A 56 12.05 3.05 11.30
C GLY A 56 11.87 2.13 10.10
N THR A 57 12.11 0.83 10.30
CA THR A 57 11.86 -0.22 9.29
C THR A 57 10.37 -0.35 8.99
N PHE A 58 9.53 -0.13 10.00
CA PHE A 58 8.09 -0.07 9.87
C PHE A 58 7.56 1.31 10.32
N ALA A 59 6.28 1.55 10.06
CA ALA A 59 5.58 2.76 10.46
C ALA A 59 5.77 3.04 11.97
N CYS A 60 6.42 4.17 12.27
CA CYS A 60 6.76 4.51 13.65
C CYS A 60 5.62 5.23 14.38
N GLY A 61 4.66 5.80 13.65
CA GLY A 61 3.50 6.55 14.19
C GLY A 61 3.81 7.95 14.71
N LYS A 62 5.04 8.46 14.54
CA LYS A 62 5.49 9.74 15.15
C LYS A 62 6.29 10.65 14.23
N CYS A 63 6.74 10.19 13.07
CA CYS A 63 7.35 11.05 12.06
C CYS A 63 6.27 11.79 11.25
N ASP A 64 6.67 12.82 10.51
CA ASP A 64 5.74 13.62 9.71
C ASP A 64 5.04 12.80 8.62
N ALA A 65 5.76 11.89 7.97
CA ALA A 65 5.19 10.98 6.99
C ALA A 65 4.07 10.10 7.58
N CYS A 66 4.31 9.47 8.74
CA CYS A 66 3.29 8.68 9.44
C CYS A 66 2.07 9.53 9.83
N ARG A 67 2.27 10.76 10.34
CA ARG A 67 1.17 11.67 10.66
C ARG A 67 0.32 12.04 9.44
N ARG A 68 0.94 12.25 8.27
CA ARG A 68 0.24 12.53 7.00
C ARG A 68 -0.53 11.31 6.48
N PHE A 69 0.03 10.11 6.66
CA PHE A 69 -0.68 8.86 6.35
C PHE A 69 -1.90 8.66 7.24
N GLU A 70 -1.82 8.99 8.52
CA GLU A 70 -2.93 8.87 9.47
C GLU A 70 -4.07 9.82 9.13
N SER A 71 -3.77 11.06 8.75
CA SER A 71 -4.77 12.05 8.32
C SER A 71 -5.45 11.73 6.98
N GLY A 72 -4.97 10.72 6.25
CA GLY A 72 -5.51 10.32 4.94
C GLY A 72 -5.11 11.25 3.80
N VAL A 73 -4.14 12.14 4.01
CA VAL A 73 -3.71 13.17 3.05
C VAL A 73 -2.29 12.89 2.55
N HIS A 74 -1.91 11.62 2.38
CA HIS A 74 -0.59 11.31 1.86
C HIS A 74 -0.61 11.38 0.32
N PRO A 75 0.08 12.35 -0.30
CA PRO A 75 0.03 12.54 -1.76
C PRO A 75 0.49 11.29 -2.52
N ASP A 76 1.45 10.55 -1.96
CA ASP A 76 2.06 9.37 -2.59
C ASP A 76 1.38 8.02 -2.28
N TYR A 77 0.17 8.03 -1.69
CA TYR A 77 -0.67 6.83 -1.53
C TYR A 77 -2.03 7.00 -2.23
N ARG A 78 -2.40 6.02 -3.06
CA ARG A 78 -3.73 5.96 -3.71
C ARG A 78 -4.38 4.61 -3.48
N GLU A 79 -5.64 4.64 -3.05
CA GLU A 79 -6.48 3.45 -2.91
C GLU A 79 -7.58 3.51 -3.97
N VAL A 80 -7.74 2.41 -4.71
CA VAL A 80 -8.88 2.17 -5.61
C VAL A 80 -9.71 1.04 -5.00
N ASP A 81 -10.99 1.32 -4.78
CA ASP A 81 -11.93 0.37 -4.18
C ASP A 81 -12.81 -0.27 -5.27
N GLY A 82 -12.71 -1.59 -5.41
CA GLY A 82 -13.50 -2.39 -6.34
C GLY A 82 -14.83 -2.88 -5.78
N GLY A 83 -15.20 -2.52 -4.54
CA GLY A 83 -16.41 -3.00 -3.87
C GLY A 83 -17.71 -2.57 -4.57
N ASP A 84 -17.95 -1.27 -4.69
CA ASP A 84 -19.16 -0.72 -5.33
C ASP A 84 -18.89 -0.33 -6.79
N GLY A 85 -19.40 -1.14 -7.73
CA GLY A 85 -19.33 -0.86 -9.16
C GLY A 85 -18.06 -1.35 -9.88
N GLY A 86 -17.22 -2.11 -9.18
CA GLY A 86 -16.01 -2.73 -9.74
C GLY A 86 -14.91 -1.73 -10.07
N VAL A 87 -13.75 -2.24 -10.49
CA VAL A 87 -12.63 -1.40 -10.91
C VAL A 87 -12.72 -1.14 -12.41
N LYS A 88 -12.96 0.12 -12.76
CA LYS A 88 -13.08 0.59 -14.15
C LYS A 88 -11.71 0.94 -14.74
N LYS A 89 -11.64 0.95 -16.08
CA LYS A 89 -10.43 1.29 -16.82
C LYS A 89 -9.93 2.70 -16.48
N GLU A 90 -10.85 3.64 -16.30
CA GLU A 90 -10.53 5.04 -16.02
C GLU A 90 -9.75 5.16 -14.70
N ALA A 91 -10.14 4.42 -13.66
CA ALA A 91 -9.42 4.42 -12.39
C ALA A 91 -7.98 3.88 -12.52
N ILE A 92 -7.76 2.89 -13.40
CA ILE A 92 -6.43 2.36 -13.70
C ILE A 92 -5.60 3.37 -14.50
N ASN A 93 -6.20 4.06 -15.48
CA ASN A 93 -5.53 5.12 -16.21
C ASN A 93 -5.14 6.29 -15.29
N ASP A 94 -6.05 6.73 -14.42
CA ASP A 94 -5.78 7.80 -13.46
C ASP A 94 -4.61 7.43 -12.52
N LEU A 95 -4.57 6.18 -12.05
CA LEU A 95 -3.43 5.66 -11.29
C LEU A 95 -2.14 5.72 -12.11
N ARG A 96 -2.16 5.25 -13.37
CA ARG A 96 -0.97 5.26 -14.23
C ARG A 96 -0.47 6.69 -14.49
N ASP A 97 -1.36 7.60 -14.81
CA ASP A 97 -1.04 9.00 -15.08
C ASP A 97 -0.46 9.66 -13.83
N PHE A 98 -1.06 9.43 -12.66
CA PHE A 98 -0.54 9.91 -11.39
C PHE A 98 0.87 9.39 -11.09
N PHE A 99 1.12 8.10 -11.33
CA PHE A 99 2.43 7.48 -11.11
C PHE A 99 3.42 7.76 -12.25
N SER A 100 2.99 8.29 -13.39
CA SER A 100 3.90 8.75 -14.45
C SER A 100 4.61 10.05 -14.08
N LEU A 101 4.01 10.85 -13.19
CA LEU A 101 4.62 12.07 -12.66
C LEU A 101 5.76 11.74 -11.70
N SER A 102 6.67 12.68 -11.47
CA SER A 102 7.68 12.56 -10.42
C SER A 102 7.04 12.58 -9.02
N ALA A 103 7.65 11.91 -8.03
CA ALA A 103 7.20 12.01 -6.65
C ALA A 103 7.13 13.48 -6.20
N VAL A 104 6.05 13.83 -5.50
CA VAL A 104 5.79 15.21 -5.08
C VAL A 104 6.71 15.58 -3.91
N GLU A 105 7.00 14.62 -3.04
CA GLU A 105 7.87 14.80 -1.89
C GLU A 105 9.26 14.20 -2.15
N ALA A 106 10.30 15.04 -2.12
CA ALA A 106 11.69 14.62 -2.34
C ALA A 106 12.19 13.59 -1.30
N GLU A 107 11.52 13.51 -0.15
CA GLU A 107 11.85 12.59 0.95
C GLU A 107 11.11 11.24 0.89
N VAL A 108 10.17 11.08 -0.05
CA VAL A 108 9.40 9.84 -0.20
C VAL A 108 10.22 8.83 -1.00
N LYS A 109 10.67 7.78 -0.32
CA LYS A 109 11.47 6.70 -0.92
C LYS A 109 10.66 5.83 -1.87
N HIS A 110 9.36 5.67 -1.60
CA HIS A 110 8.49 4.77 -2.33
C HIS A 110 7.08 5.36 -2.44
N ARG A 111 6.49 5.28 -3.62
CA ARG A 111 5.08 5.61 -3.85
C ARG A 111 4.27 4.31 -3.90
N PHE A 112 3.08 4.31 -3.31
CA PHE A 112 2.27 3.12 -3.17
C PHE A 112 0.87 3.34 -3.70
N TYR A 113 0.32 2.33 -4.36
CA TYR A 113 -1.11 2.27 -4.60
C TYR A 113 -1.64 0.91 -4.17
N SER A 114 -2.93 0.86 -3.91
CA SER A 114 -3.65 -0.36 -3.58
C SER A 114 -4.93 -0.47 -4.41
N ILE A 115 -5.26 -1.69 -4.80
CA ILE A 115 -6.52 -2.02 -5.45
C ILE A 115 -7.23 -2.99 -4.52
N VAL A 116 -8.22 -2.51 -3.79
CA VAL A 116 -9.05 -3.32 -2.91
C VAL A 116 -10.12 -4.01 -3.74
N ASP A 117 -10.40 -5.27 -3.41
CA ASP A 117 -11.33 -6.11 -4.17
C ASP A 117 -10.99 -6.21 -5.67
N CYS A 118 -9.70 -6.40 -5.97
CA CYS A 118 -9.19 -6.48 -7.34
C CYS A 118 -9.82 -7.62 -8.17
N GLN A 119 -10.43 -8.61 -7.54
CA GLN A 119 -11.23 -9.64 -8.23
C GLN A 119 -12.44 -9.07 -8.99
N ASN A 120 -12.89 -7.85 -8.63
CA ASN A 120 -13.98 -7.14 -9.29
C ASN A 120 -13.49 -6.26 -10.46
N MET A 121 -12.23 -6.42 -10.89
CA MET A 121 -11.72 -5.76 -12.09
C MET A 121 -12.42 -6.29 -13.34
N THR A 122 -12.82 -5.38 -14.23
CA THR A 122 -13.21 -5.78 -15.59
C THR A 122 -11.98 -6.27 -16.36
N GLU A 123 -12.16 -7.14 -17.35
CA GLU A 123 -11.05 -7.59 -18.22
C GLU A 123 -10.34 -6.40 -18.89
N VAL A 124 -11.11 -5.37 -19.26
CA VAL A 124 -10.57 -4.13 -19.83
C VAL A 124 -9.70 -3.38 -18.83
N ALA A 125 -10.07 -3.34 -17.54
CA ALA A 125 -9.27 -2.71 -16.49
C ALA A 125 -8.02 -3.53 -16.15
N ALA A 126 -8.11 -4.87 -16.15
CA ALA A 126 -6.99 -5.76 -15.86
C ALA A 126 -5.89 -5.73 -16.95
N ASN A 127 -6.28 -5.47 -18.20
CA ASN A 127 -5.38 -5.41 -19.36
C ASN A 127 -4.88 -3.99 -19.70
N ALA A 128 -5.25 -2.96 -18.93
CA ALA A 128 -4.88 -1.57 -19.17
C ALA A 128 -3.49 -1.22 -18.63
#